data_AF-A0A8X6G5S8-F1
#
_entry.id   AF-A0A8X6G5S8-F1
#
_cell.length_a   1.000
_cell.length_b   1.000
_cell.length_c   1.000
_cell.angle_alpha   90.00
_cell.angle_beta   90.00
_cell.angle_gamma   90.00
#
_symmetry.space_group_name_H-M   'P 1'
#
loop_
_entity.id
_entity.type
_entity.pdbx_description
1 polymer ?
#
loop_
_entity_poly.entity_id
_entity_poly.type
_entity_poly.pdbx_seq_one_letter_code
_entity_poly.pdbx_strand_id
1 'polypeptide(L)'
;AFVLTDPIKEGVKVKGEIIQILLKEQIQHFVDEGIWPDSKAFSMPSTEKQKTNVDSGKLYVNTNSPYVDYPSSEEESSSSSEEEESEDDNDTR
;
A
#
# COMPACT_ATOMS: atom_id res chain seq x y z
N ALA A 1 6.70 -4.12 -13.76
CA ALA A 1 5.52 -4.81 -14.32
C ALA A 1 6.01 -5.95 -15.18
N PHE A 2 5.33 -7.09 -15.17
CA PHE A 2 5.68 -8.25 -16.00
C PHE A 2 4.56 -8.48 -17.02
N VAL A 3 4.92 -8.98 -18.20
CA VAL A 3 3.98 -9.24 -19.30
C VAL A 3 4.26 -10.60 -19.92
N LEU A 4 3.20 -11.28 -20.34
CA LEU A 4 3.29 -12.49 -21.15
C LEU A 4 3.32 -12.09 -22.63
N THR A 5 4.25 -12.67 -23.38
CA THR A 5 4.42 -12.35 -24.81
C THR A 5 4.39 -13.61 -25.67
N ASP A 6 3.77 -13.50 -26.84
CA ASP A 6 3.82 -14.53 -27.89
C ASP A 6 4.91 -14.15 -28.91
N PRO A 7 5.93 -14.99 -29.15
CA PRO A 7 6.99 -14.65 -30.10
C PRO A 7 6.51 -14.61 -31.56
N ILE A 8 6.98 -13.61 -32.31
CA ILE A 8 6.66 -13.46 -33.74
C ILE A 8 7.84 -13.99 -34.58
N LYS A 9 7.57 -14.97 -35.46
CA LYS A 9 8.58 -15.67 -36.26
C LYS A 9 9.41 -14.77 -37.20
N GLU A 10 8.80 -13.74 -37.78
CA GLU A 10 9.46 -12.83 -38.74
C GLU A 10 10.11 -11.60 -38.09
N GLY A 11 10.08 -11.53 -36.76
CA GLY A 11 10.42 -10.36 -35.98
C GLY A 11 11.91 -10.02 -35.92
N VAL A 12 12.43 -9.22 -36.86
CA VAL A 12 13.80 -8.68 -36.73
C VAL A 12 13.85 -7.60 -35.64
N LYS A 13 12.94 -6.63 -35.69
CA LYS A 13 12.88 -5.49 -34.75
C LYS A 13 11.87 -5.66 -33.62
N VAL A 14 10.71 -6.25 -33.90
CA VAL A 14 9.66 -6.55 -32.91
C VAL A 14 9.68 -8.05 -32.66
N LYS A 15 9.91 -8.49 -31.42
CA LYS A 15 10.17 -9.90 -31.10
C LYS A 15 8.93 -10.69 -30.69
N GLY A 16 7.85 -10.01 -30.33
CA GLY A 16 6.63 -10.66 -29.89
C GLY A 16 5.49 -9.66 -29.67
N GLU A 17 4.31 -10.20 -29.45
CA GLU A 17 3.08 -9.48 -29.09
C GLU A 17 2.79 -9.66 -27.61
N ILE A 18 2.28 -8.63 -26.93
CA ILE A 18 1.86 -8.72 -25.53
C ILE A 18 0.48 -9.37 -25.48
N ILE A 19 0.39 -10.53 -24.84
CA ILE A 19 -0.87 -11.25 -24.63
C ILE A 19 -1.57 -10.72 -23.38
N GLN A 20 -0.80 -10.56 -22.29
CA GLN A 20 -1.36 -10.23 -20.99
C GLN A 20 -0.36 -9.45 -20.13
N ILE A 21 -0.87 -8.50 -19.35
CA ILE A 21 -0.12 -7.81 -18.30
C ILE A 21 -0.38 -8.55 -16.98
N LEU A 22 0.69 -8.96 -16.30
CA LEU A 22 0.61 -9.73 -15.07
C LEU A 22 0.55 -8.81 -13.85
N LEU A 23 -0.44 -9.06 -13.00
CA LEU A 23 -0.57 -8.47 -11.67
C LEU A 23 0.29 -9.22 -10.65
N LYS A 24 0.56 -8.57 -9.52
CA LYS A 24 1.38 -9.14 -8.44
C LYS A 24 0.83 -10.47 -7.91
N GLU A 25 -0.48 -10.57 -7.76
CA GLU A 25 -1.17 -11.76 -7.25
C GLU A 25 -1.01 -12.95 -8.20
N GLN A 26 -1.11 -12.70 -9.51
CA GLN A 26 -0.97 -13.74 -10.53
C GLN A 26 0.47 -14.27 -10.58
N ILE A 27 1.46 -13.39 -10.42
CA ILE A 27 2.86 -13.79 -10.34
C ILE A 27 3.10 -14.67 -9.11
N GLN A 28 2.52 -14.31 -7.97
CA GLN A 28 2.62 -15.12 -6.76
C GLN A 28 2.04 -16.52 -6.95
N HIS A 29 0.88 -16.64 -7.60
CA HIS A 29 0.30 -17.94 -7.97
C HIS A 29 1.26 -18.78 -8.83
N PHE A 30 1.88 -18.19 -9.85
CA PHE A 30 2.84 -18.92 -10.70
C PHE A 30 4.13 -19.33 -9.98
N VAL A 31 4.54 -18.55 -8.98
CA VAL A 31 5.68 -18.88 -8.12
C VAL A 31 5.31 -20.06 -7.21
N ASP A 32 4.12 -20.03 -6.61
CA ASP A 32 3.63 -21.10 -5.73
C ASP A 32 3.44 -22.43 -6.49
N GLU A 33 3.02 -22.36 -7.76
CA GLU A 33 2.95 -23.51 -8.67
C GLU A 33 4.32 -23.97 -9.18
N GLY A 34 5.40 -23.22 -8.92
CA GLY A 34 6.76 -23.56 -9.35
C GLY A 34 7.00 -23.45 -10.85
N ILE A 35 6.11 -22.76 -11.59
CA ILE A 35 6.25 -22.54 -13.04
C ILE A 35 6.80 -21.15 -13.38
N TRP A 36 7.00 -20.29 -12.37
CA TRP A 36 7.66 -19.01 -12.57
C TRP A 36 9.15 -19.19 -12.94
N PRO A 37 9.65 -18.48 -13.96
CA PRO A 37 11.05 -18.59 -14.38
C PRO A 37 12.02 -18.19 -13.26
N ASP A 38 13.17 -18.87 -13.25
CA ASP A 38 14.16 -18.74 -12.18
C ASP A 38 14.52 -17.27 -11.85
N SER A 39 14.52 -17.00 -10.56
CA SER A 39 14.62 -15.67 -9.92
C SER A 39 15.86 -14.86 -10.30
N LYS A 40 16.91 -15.48 -10.88
CA LYS A 40 18.08 -14.77 -11.39
C LYS A 40 17.78 -13.87 -12.59
N ALA A 41 16.79 -14.23 -13.41
CA ALA A 41 16.38 -13.42 -14.56
C ALA A 41 15.23 -12.47 -14.21
N PHE A 42 14.38 -12.86 -13.26
CA PHE A 42 13.19 -12.11 -12.85
C PHE A 42 13.21 -11.92 -11.33
N SER A 43 14.07 -11.00 -10.87
CA SER A 43 14.01 -10.54 -9.48
C SER A 43 12.65 -9.91 -9.27
N MET A 44 11.85 -10.50 -8.37
CA MET A 44 10.62 -9.86 -7.91
C MET A 44 11.00 -8.47 -7.40
N PRO A 45 10.31 -7.39 -7.80
CA PRO A 45 10.52 -6.12 -7.14
C PRO A 45 10.16 -6.37 -5.68
N SER A 46 11.18 -6.50 -4.83
CA SER A 46 11.01 -6.56 -3.40
C SER A 46 10.07 -5.43 -3.09
N THR A 47 8.87 -5.80 -2.64
CA THR A 47 8.00 -4.85 -2.01
C THR A 47 8.66 -4.58 -0.66
N GLU A 48 9.79 -3.88 -0.67
CA GLU A 48 10.10 -2.91 0.36
C GLU A 48 8.99 -1.85 0.26
N LYS A 49 7.77 -2.26 0.66
CA LYS A 49 7.07 -1.46 1.64
C LYS A 49 8.14 -1.29 2.70
N GLN A 50 8.77 -0.12 2.71
CA GLN A 50 9.30 0.39 3.96
C GLN A 50 8.12 0.23 4.93
N LYS A 51 8.11 -0.88 5.67
CA LYS A 51 7.53 -0.89 7.00
C LYS A 51 8.45 0.09 7.72
N THR A 52 8.24 1.38 7.51
CA THR A 52 8.46 2.32 8.57
C THR A 52 7.56 1.78 9.64
N ASN A 53 8.17 1.06 10.58
CA ASN A 53 7.64 0.91 11.90
C ASN A 53 7.54 2.35 12.42
N VAL A 54 6.50 3.07 11.98
CA VAL A 54 6.13 4.36 12.53
C VAL A 54 5.54 4.00 13.88
N ASP A 55 6.47 3.75 14.81
CA ASP A 55 6.34 4.22 16.18
C ASP A 55 5.49 5.48 16.13
N SER A 56 4.25 5.33 16.57
CA SER A 56 3.10 6.19 16.24
C SER A 56 3.16 7.54 16.97
N GLY A 57 4.35 8.14 17.05
CA GLY A 57 4.66 9.37 17.77
C GLY A 57 5.69 10.27 17.10
N LYS A 58 6.27 9.91 15.95
CA LYS A 58 7.22 10.79 15.23
C LYS A 58 6.60 11.34 13.95
N LEU A 59 5.83 12.40 14.10
CA LEU A 59 5.40 13.25 12.99
C LEU A 59 6.64 13.90 12.35
N TYR A 60 6.95 13.51 11.12
CA TYR A 60 8.00 14.15 10.34
C TYR A 60 7.57 15.59 9.99
N VAL A 61 8.30 16.58 10.51
CA VAL A 61 8.02 17.99 10.22
C VAL A 61 8.50 18.33 8.83
N ASN A 62 7.62 18.88 8.00
CA ASN A 62 7.96 19.36 6.67
C ASN A 62 8.86 20.60 6.76
N THR A 63 10.15 20.45 6.49
CA THR A 63 11.16 21.52 6.58
C THR A 63 11.07 22.54 5.45
N ASN A 64 10.25 22.29 4.42
CA ASN A 64 10.02 23.24 3.33
C ASN A 64 8.92 24.26 3.64
N SER A 65 8.36 24.22 4.86
CA SER A 65 7.40 25.20 5.36
C SER A 65 8.12 26.26 6.19
N PRO A 66 7.93 27.57 5.93
CA PRO A 66 8.51 28.60 6.78
C PRO A 66 7.96 28.48 8.20
N TYR A 67 8.85 28.50 9.21
CA TYR A 67 8.46 28.50 10.61
C TYR A 67 7.73 29.80 10.94
N VAL A 68 6.49 29.69 11.40
CA VAL A 68 5.69 30.82 11.89
C VAL A 68 5.52 30.63 13.38
N ASP A 69 6.12 31.53 14.16
CA ASP A 69 6.00 31.54 15.63
C ASP A 69 4.65 32.16 15.99
N TYR A 70 3.67 31.33 16.30
CA TYR A 70 2.41 31.80 16.85
C TYR A 70 2.56 31.97 18.36
N PRO A 71 2.19 33.13 18.94
CA PRO A 71 2.11 33.25 20.38
C PRO A 71 1.10 32.22 20.88
N SER A 72 1.55 31.33 21.76
CA SER A 72 0.73 30.30 22.41
C SER A 72 -0.41 30.98 23.16
N SER A 73 -1.59 31.06 22.56
CA SER A 73 -2.82 31.28 23.32
C SER A 73 -3.12 29.96 24.01
N GLU A 74 -3.08 29.98 25.34
CA GLU A 74 -3.58 28.92 26.21
C GLU A 74 -5.07 28.67 25.91
N GLU A 75 -5.34 27.79 24.95
CA GLU A 75 -6.70 27.34 24.69
C GLU A 75 -7.04 26.25 25.71
N GLU A 76 -7.78 26.66 26.74
CA GLU A 76 -8.37 25.79 27.76
C GLU A 76 -9.17 24.68 27.06
N SER A 77 -8.66 23.44 27.14
CA SER A 77 -9.33 22.27 26.61
C SER A 77 -10.55 21.95 27.48
N SER A 78 -11.72 22.44 27.09
CA SER A 78 -12.99 22.00 27.67
C SER A 78 -13.32 20.60 27.13
N SER A 79 -12.92 19.58 27.87
CA SER A 79 -13.34 18.20 27.64
C SER A 79 -14.81 18.04 28.09
N SER A 80 -15.75 18.30 27.20
CA SER A 80 -17.16 17.98 27.43
C SER A 80 -17.38 16.49 27.16
N SER A 81 -17.39 15.67 28.23
CA SER A 81 -17.90 14.30 28.15
C SER A 81 -19.41 14.34 28.23
N GLU A 82 -20.07 14.01 27.12
CA GLU A 82 -21.50 13.71 27.11
C GLU A 82 -21.65 12.21 27.40
N GLU A 83 -22.24 11.90 28.55
CA GLU A 83 -22.61 10.55 28.96
C GLU A 83 -23.91 10.18 28.24
N GLU A 84 -23.85 9.22 27.31
CA GLU A 84 -25.03 8.68 26.64
C GLU A 84 -25.59 7.52 27.46
N GLU A 85 -26.82 7.71 27.92
CA GLU A 85 -27.56 6.81 28.80
C GLU A 85 -28.03 5.56 28.04
N SER A 86 -27.81 4.39 28.63
CA SER A 86 -28.22 3.10 28.08
C SER A 86 -29.70 2.83 28.33
N GLU A 87 -30.52 2.81 27.27
CA GLU A 87 -31.91 2.32 27.34
C GLU A 87 -31.96 0.82 26.99
N ASP A 88 -32.15 0.02 28.04
CA ASP A 88 -32.50 -1.40 28.05
C ASP A 88 -33.99 -1.54 27.67
N ASP A 89 -34.29 -1.98 26.45
CA ASP A 89 -35.66 -2.32 26.02
C ASP A 89 -35.82 -3.85 25.94
N ASN A 90 -36.04 -4.40 27.14
CA ASN A 90 -36.98 -5.46 27.48
C ASN A 90 -37.63 -6.32 26.36
N ASP A 91 -37.30 -7.61 26.44
CA ASP A 91 -38.11 -8.80 26.18
C ASP A 91 -39.64 -8.58 26.03
N THR A 92 -40.22 -8.91 24.87
CA THR A 92 -41.61 -9.44 24.80
C THR A 92 -41.83 -10.34 23.57
N ARG A 93 -41.79 -11.64 23.83
CA ARG A 93 -42.61 -12.77 23.30
C ARG A 93 -43.25 -12.69 21.90
#